data_AF-A0A5B9PBK1-F1
#
_entry.id   AF-A0A5B9PBK1-F1
#
_cell.length_a   1.000
_cell.length_b   1.000
_cell.length_c   1.000
_cell.angle_alpha   90.00
_cell.angle_beta   90.00
_cell.angle_gamma   90.00
#
_symmetry.space_group_name_H-M   'P 1'
#
loop_
_entity.id
_entity.type
_entity.pdbx_description
1 polymer ?
#
loop_
_entity_poly.entity_id
_entity_poly.type
_entity_poly.pdbx_seq_one_letter_code
_entity_poly.pdbx_strand_id
1 'polypeptide(L)'
;MFSDETVRKKIASAARTLLTVGPLMPTENSLATEIQDAANASERGYFLPDEDERVRIAYAQYLRTRKALFETLNELRPLVLSKGKVSSEYQVQVFIVSWCTACLLVRSGRYLVDNFRKNCLVRKKLDESEPRFAIAHKEFTAIYKSLTSPRNIWIFLTGLKQAEKSRIEIESLANHPVVGPIVAMLKEEEPWIESSARYYTTGRFKYRWYSFLRRHRSGYQNVSFALFRIGGSLIAELRNHWKRKRVTPGVQRKIGKLLEPGDVIITRHDDATTNIFLPGFWPHAALHIGTEQQRALIGVSIDADRSTRACDPVRILEARKDGVLLRALDDTLSVDCCAVLRPQLKPDEIAAALSTAVTHEGKQYDFEFDFRRANKLVCTEVVYRSFHGVGGIKFELTLKAGRLCLPAEALIDYAIEGKVYKPICVYGVNGNRFYSTEDTARAALISTRKKSQTPSR
;
A
#
# COMPACT_ATOMS: atom_id res chain seq x y z
N MET A 1 -15.96 -41.70 17.31
CA MET A 1 -14.69 -41.43 18.01
C MET A 1 -13.69 -40.99 16.96
N PHE A 2 -12.87 -39.96 17.18
CA PHE A 2 -11.77 -39.67 16.24
C PHE A 2 -10.69 -40.74 16.42
N SER A 3 -10.02 -41.18 15.34
CA SER A 3 -8.89 -42.09 15.52
C SER A 3 -7.72 -41.33 16.13
N ASP A 4 -7.05 -41.96 17.11
CA ASP A 4 -5.90 -41.37 17.81
C ASP A 4 -4.78 -40.97 16.84
N GLU A 5 -4.58 -41.75 15.77
CA GLU A 5 -3.64 -41.39 14.71
C GLU A 5 -4.01 -40.06 14.03
N THR A 6 -5.29 -39.85 13.73
CA THR A 6 -5.77 -38.60 13.11
C THR A 6 -5.59 -37.43 14.06
N VAL A 7 -5.93 -37.61 15.34
CA VAL A 7 -5.77 -36.57 16.37
C VAL A 7 -4.28 -36.20 16.54
N ARG A 8 -3.41 -37.19 16.66
CA ARG A 8 -1.95 -37.00 16.77
C ARG A 8 -1.37 -36.24 15.57
N LYS A 9 -1.76 -36.60 14.35
CA LYS A 9 -1.32 -35.89 13.12
C LYS A 9 -1.76 -34.43 13.13
N LYS A 10 -3.01 -34.15 13.51
CA LYS A 10 -3.55 -32.78 13.61
C LYS A 10 -2.83 -31.95 14.66
N ILE A 11 -2.58 -32.50 15.85
CA ILE A 11 -1.82 -31.83 16.91
C ILE A 11 -0.40 -31.52 16.42
N ALA A 12 0.29 -32.49 15.84
CA ALA A 12 1.67 -32.31 15.37
C ALA A 12 1.78 -31.30 14.22
N SER A 13 0.78 -31.24 13.35
CA SER A 13 0.68 -30.22 12.29
C SER A 13 0.48 -28.82 12.89
N ALA A 14 -0.54 -28.69 13.77
CA ALA A 14 -0.87 -27.44 14.42
C ALA A 14 0.27 -26.90 15.30
N ALA A 15 0.94 -27.78 16.04
CA ALA A 15 2.11 -27.46 16.85
C ALA A 15 3.26 -26.91 16.00
N ARG A 16 3.56 -27.57 14.86
CA ARG A 16 4.58 -27.09 13.92
C ARG A 16 4.25 -25.70 13.38
N THR A 17 3.02 -25.50 12.90
CA THR A 17 2.59 -24.18 12.43
C THR A 17 2.71 -23.12 13.52
N LEU A 18 2.26 -23.41 14.74
CA LEU A 18 2.34 -22.47 15.86
C LEU A 18 3.79 -22.12 16.23
N LEU A 19 4.69 -23.10 16.30
CA LEU A 19 6.09 -22.87 16.66
C LEU A 19 6.85 -22.11 15.55
N THR A 20 6.48 -22.28 14.28
CA THR A 20 7.07 -21.53 13.17
C THR A 20 6.50 -20.12 13.05
N VAL A 21 5.18 -19.96 13.18
CA VAL A 21 4.46 -18.72 12.88
C VAL A 21 4.33 -17.82 14.11
N GLY A 22 4.22 -18.40 15.31
CA GLY A 22 4.07 -17.67 16.57
C GLY A 22 5.15 -16.61 16.80
N PRO A 23 6.45 -16.94 16.66
CA PRO A 23 7.55 -15.98 16.81
C PRO A 23 7.56 -14.86 15.77
N LEU A 24 6.86 -15.02 14.62
CA LEU A 24 6.74 -13.99 13.59
C LEU A 24 5.65 -12.96 13.90
N MET A 25 4.92 -13.12 15.01
CA MET A 25 3.95 -12.13 15.46
C MET A 25 4.69 -10.88 15.95
N PRO A 26 4.32 -9.69 15.47
CA PRO A 26 5.04 -8.48 15.81
C PRO A 26 4.95 -8.18 17.31
N THR A 27 6.07 -7.73 17.85
CA THR A 27 6.23 -7.15 19.18
C THR A 27 6.38 -5.63 19.08
N GLU A 28 6.20 -4.93 20.19
CA GLU A 28 6.39 -3.48 20.25
C GLU A 28 7.78 -3.06 19.76
N ASN A 29 8.82 -3.75 20.23
CA ASN A 29 10.19 -3.49 19.81
C ASN A 29 10.40 -3.72 18.31
N SER A 30 9.76 -4.75 17.73
CA SER A 30 9.86 -5.03 16.29
C SER A 30 9.14 -4.01 15.41
N LEU A 31 8.23 -3.21 15.97
CA LEU A 31 7.43 -2.21 15.25
C LEU A 31 7.85 -0.77 15.57
N ALA A 32 8.99 -0.55 16.23
CA ALA A 32 9.39 0.77 16.72
C ALA A 32 9.43 1.81 15.59
N THR A 33 9.93 1.43 14.40
CA THR A 33 9.98 2.30 13.23
C THR A 33 8.59 2.63 12.70
N GLU A 34 7.73 1.63 12.52
CA GLU A 34 6.37 1.81 12.00
C GLU A 34 5.48 2.61 12.97
N ILE A 35 5.70 2.45 14.27
CA ILE A 35 5.04 3.25 15.31
C ILE A 35 5.47 4.72 15.20
N GLN A 36 6.76 4.96 15.00
CA GLN A 36 7.28 6.31 14.78
C GLN A 36 6.76 6.92 13.48
N ASP A 37 6.74 6.17 12.39
CA ASP A 37 6.15 6.58 11.11
C ASP A 37 4.67 6.95 11.28
N ALA A 38 3.91 6.13 12.02
CA ALA A 38 2.51 6.41 12.33
C ALA A 38 2.35 7.70 13.16
N ALA A 39 3.26 7.98 14.11
CA ALA A 39 3.26 9.22 14.88
C ALA A 39 3.56 10.44 13.97
N ASN A 40 4.62 10.38 13.19
CA ASN A 40 5.02 11.43 12.24
C ASN A 40 3.90 11.73 11.23
N ALA A 41 3.31 10.69 10.65
CA ALA A 41 2.21 10.82 9.71
C ALA A 41 0.95 11.41 10.36
N SER A 42 0.74 11.18 11.66
CA SER A 42 -0.40 11.72 12.39
C SER A 42 -0.26 13.21 12.69
N GLU A 43 0.95 13.65 13.01
CA GLU A 43 1.28 15.07 13.17
C GLU A 43 1.17 15.81 11.83
N ARG A 44 1.72 15.23 10.77
CA ARG A 44 1.68 15.79 9.41
C ARG A 44 0.30 15.69 8.74
N GLY A 45 -0.54 14.75 9.17
CA GLY A 45 -1.88 14.52 8.61
C GLY A 45 -1.92 13.63 7.36
N TYR A 46 -0.79 13.03 6.96
CA TYR A 46 -0.70 12.00 5.90
C TYR A 46 0.62 11.21 5.99
N PHE A 47 0.62 10.01 5.42
CA PHE A 47 1.81 9.15 5.26
C PHE A 47 2.60 9.53 4.00
N LEU A 48 3.92 9.57 4.11
CA LEU A 48 4.81 9.57 2.95
C LEU A 48 4.85 8.18 2.29
N PRO A 49 5.27 8.06 1.01
CA PRO A 49 5.33 6.77 0.32
C PRO A 49 6.17 5.71 1.04
N ASP A 50 7.31 6.09 1.57
CA ASP A 50 8.23 5.19 2.26
C ASP A 50 7.68 4.74 3.63
N GLU A 51 7.06 5.65 4.38
CA GLU A 51 6.35 5.35 5.63
C GLU A 51 5.12 4.45 5.38
N ASP A 52 4.32 4.79 4.36
CA ASP A 52 3.16 4.02 3.91
C ASP A 52 3.60 2.59 3.56
N GLU A 53 4.68 2.44 2.79
CA GLU A 53 5.22 1.13 2.39
C GLU A 53 5.69 0.29 3.59
N ARG A 54 6.48 0.86 4.52
CA ARG A 54 6.92 0.15 5.73
C ARG A 54 5.74 -0.34 6.57
N VAL A 55 4.78 0.55 6.85
CA VAL A 55 3.56 0.20 7.61
C VAL A 55 2.76 -0.90 6.89
N ARG A 56 2.67 -0.85 5.56
CA ARG A 56 1.94 -1.85 4.77
C ARG A 56 2.61 -3.21 4.76
N ILE A 57 3.95 -3.25 4.65
CA ILE A 57 4.72 -4.49 4.70
C ILE A 57 4.54 -5.16 6.07
N ALA A 58 4.75 -4.41 7.16
CA ALA A 58 4.57 -4.91 8.52
C ALA A 58 3.13 -5.39 8.77
N TYR A 59 2.13 -4.63 8.30
CA TYR A 59 0.74 -4.99 8.47
C TYR A 59 0.34 -6.23 7.64
N ALA A 60 0.84 -6.36 6.41
CA ALA A 60 0.60 -7.53 5.57
C ALA A 60 1.22 -8.79 6.16
N GLN A 61 2.44 -8.69 6.69
CA GLN A 61 3.08 -9.79 7.41
C GLN A 61 2.23 -10.20 8.61
N TYR A 62 1.81 -9.24 9.43
CA TYR A 62 0.90 -9.50 10.56
C TYR A 62 -0.40 -10.22 10.13
N LEU A 63 -1.05 -9.77 9.05
CA LEU A 63 -2.29 -10.38 8.56
C LEU A 63 -2.08 -11.82 8.08
N ARG A 64 -0.96 -12.12 7.40
CA ARG A 64 -0.60 -13.49 6.98
C ARG A 64 -0.36 -14.40 8.17
N THR A 65 0.46 -13.95 9.12
CA THR A 65 0.75 -14.67 10.37
C THR A 65 -0.53 -14.94 11.16
N ARG A 66 -1.39 -13.91 11.29
CA ARG A 66 -2.70 -14.02 11.93
C ARG A 66 -3.61 -15.03 11.22
N LYS A 67 -3.67 -15.02 9.90
CA LYS A 67 -4.49 -15.95 9.11
C LYS A 67 -4.05 -17.40 9.32
N ALA A 68 -2.75 -17.67 9.27
CA ALA A 68 -2.21 -19.01 9.53
C ALA A 68 -2.56 -19.50 10.94
N LEU A 69 -2.45 -18.65 11.97
CA LEU A 69 -2.87 -19.00 13.33
C LEU A 69 -4.38 -19.29 13.45
N PHE A 70 -5.23 -18.53 12.74
CA PHE A 70 -6.67 -18.82 12.70
C PHE A 70 -6.99 -20.13 12.01
N GLU A 71 -6.29 -20.47 10.93
CA GLU A 71 -6.44 -21.74 10.22
C GLU A 71 -6.08 -22.91 11.16
N THR A 72 -4.98 -22.80 11.91
CA THR A 72 -4.61 -23.75 12.97
C THR A 72 -5.73 -23.94 13.99
N LEU A 73 -6.30 -22.84 14.51
CA LEU A 73 -7.38 -22.91 15.49
C LEU A 73 -8.66 -23.54 14.91
N ASN A 74 -8.99 -23.21 13.66
CA ASN A 74 -10.14 -23.79 12.97
C ASN A 74 -9.97 -25.29 12.70
N GLU A 75 -8.75 -25.75 12.43
CA GLU A 75 -8.45 -27.17 12.26
C GLU A 75 -8.63 -27.96 13.56
N LEU A 76 -8.23 -27.38 14.71
CA LEU A 76 -8.36 -28.02 16.02
C LEU A 76 -9.76 -27.89 16.62
N ARG A 77 -10.56 -26.93 16.16
CA ARG A 77 -11.90 -26.63 16.70
C ARG A 77 -12.84 -27.84 16.83
N PRO A 78 -12.95 -28.77 15.85
CA PRO A 78 -13.79 -29.95 16.01
C PRO A 78 -13.35 -30.82 17.18
N LEU A 79 -12.04 -30.93 17.42
CA LEU A 79 -11.45 -31.75 18.49
C LEU A 79 -11.68 -31.11 19.87
N VAL A 80 -11.56 -29.79 19.97
CA VAL A 80 -11.85 -29.03 21.20
C VAL A 80 -13.32 -29.14 21.60
N LEU A 81 -14.24 -29.12 20.62
CA LEU A 81 -15.68 -29.14 20.89
C LEU A 81 -16.24 -30.55 21.12
N SER A 82 -15.52 -31.60 20.69
CA SER A 82 -15.99 -32.97 20.77
C SER A 82 -15.72 -33.61 22.13
N LYS A 83 -16.56 -33.30 23.13
CA LYS A 83 -16.53 -33.95 24.45
C LYS A 83 -16.67 -35.47 24.32
N GLY A 84 -15.74 -36.22 24.92
CA GLY A 84 -15.76 -37.69 24.99
C GLY A 84 -15.44 -38.44 23.69
N LYS A 85 -15.03 -37.75 22.62
CA LYS A 85 -14.66 -38.37 21.33
C LYS A 85 -13.15 -38.37 21.05
N VAL A 86 -12.37 -37.80 21.95
CA VAL A 86 -10.90 -37.71 21.96
C VAL A 86 -10.42 -38.28 23.29
N SER A 87 -9.32 -39.03 23.29
CA SER A 87 -8.74 -39.57 24.53
C SER A 87 -8.33 -38.45 25.49
N SER A 88 -8.32 -38.75 26.80
CA SER A 88 -7.93 -37.77 27.83
C SER A 88 -6.50 -37.24 27.61
N GLU A 89 -5.60 -38.09 27.12
CA GLU A 89 -4.22 -37.74 26.80
C GLU A 89 -4.13 -36.65 25.71
N TYR A 90 -4.84 -36.84 24.60
CA TYR A 90 -4.81 -35.88 23.49
C TYR A 90 -5.66 -34.63 23.76
N GLN A 91 -6.65 -34.71 24.66
CA GLN A 91 -7.50 -33.57 24.99
C GLN A 91 -6.69 -32.41 25.58
N VAL A 92 -5.74 -32.69 26.49
CA VAL A 92 -4.86 -31.67 27.08
C VAL A 92 -3.91 -31.11 26.01
N GLN A 93 -3.36 -31.94 25.15
CA GLN A 93 -2.47 -31.51 24.06
C GLN A 93 -3.19 -30.58 23.05
N VAL A 94 -4.39 -30.96 22.62
CA VAL A 94 -5.24 -30.12 21.74
C VAL A 94 -5.55 -28.78 22.41
N PHE A 95 -5.82 -28.79 23.71
CA PHE A 95 -6.07 -27.59 24.49
C PHE A 95 -4.84 -26.68 24.54
N ILE A 96 -3.64 -27.20 24.85
CA ILE A 96 -2.39 -26.42 24.90
C ILE A 96 -2.14 -25.66 23.60
N VAL A 97 -2.20 -26.36 22.46
CA VAL A 97 -1.96 -25.76 21.14
C VAL A 97 -3.03 -24.71 20.83
N SER A 98 -4.30 -25.02 21.06
CA SER A 98 -5.42 -24.11 20.78
C SER A 98 -5.39 -22.87 21.67
N TRP A 99 -5.05 -23.05 22.95
CA TRP A 99 -5.00 -21.99 23.95
C TRP A 99 -3.86 -21.03 23.67
N CYS A 100 -2.65 -21.54 23.44
CA CYS A 100 -1.50 -20.71 23.06
C CYS A 100 -1.77 -19.90 21.80
N THR A 101 -2.34 -20.54 20.76
CA THR A 101 -2.76 -19.87 19.52
C THR A 101 -3.76 -18.73 19.80
N ALA A 102 -4.76 -18.98 20.66
CA ALA A 102 -5.74 -17.97 21.04
C ALA A 102 -5.11 -16.80 21.80
N CYS A 103 -4.17 -17.06 22.72
CA CYS A 103 -3.43 -16.02 23.45
C CYS A 103 -2.67 -15.09 22.50
N LEU A 104 -1.89 -15.64 21.56
CA LEU A 104 -1.15 -14.85 20.56
C LEU A 104 -2.08 -13.98 19.67
N LEU A 105 -3.20 -14.56 19.24
CA LEU A 105 -4.19 -13.88 18.40
C LEU A 105 -4.87 -12.71 19.12
N VAL A 106 -5.16 -12.87 20.42
CA VAL A 106 -5.78 -11.82 21.24
C VAL A 106 -4.75 -10.78 21.66
N ARG A 107 -3.50 -11.16 21.99
CA ARG A 107 -2.40 -10.24 22.31
C ARG A 107 -2.12 -9.25 21.22
N SER A 108 -1.73 -9.76 20.08
CA SER A 108 -1.38 -8.93 18.92
C SER A 108 -2.57 -8.08 18.45
N GLY A 109 -3.77 -8.64 18.43
CA GLY A 109 -4.97 -7.92 18.03
C GLY A 109 -5.31 -6.78 19.01
N ARG A 110 -5.17 -7.01 20.32
CA ARG A 110 -5.38 -5.98 21.33
C ARG A 110 -4.34 -4.89 21.24
N TYR A 111 -3.07 -5.24 21.11
CA TYR A 111 -2.00 -4.27 20.91
C TYR A 111 -2.32 -3.32 19.75
N LEU A 112 -2.71 -3.87 18.60
CA LEU A 112 -3.10 -3.08 17.43
C LEU A 112 -4.31 -2.16 17.72
N VAL A 113 -5.35 -2.69 18.37
CA VAL A 113 -6.56 -1.92 18.68
C VAL A 113 -6.29 -0.84 19.72
N ASP A 114 -5.63 -1.15 20.83
CA ASP A 114 -5.47 -0.23 21.94
C ASP A 114 -4.57 0.95 21.56
N ASN A 115 -3.52 0.71 20.77
CA ASN A 115 -2.62 1.76 20.28
C ASN A 115 -3.25 2.61 19.16
N PHE A 116 -3.94 1.99 18.19
CA PHE A 116 -4.31 2.70 16.97
C PHE A 116 -5.80 3.02 16.81
N ARG A 117 -6.72 2.49 17.64
CA ARG A 117 -8.17 2.73 17.47
C ARG A 117 -8.57 4.20 17.54
N LYS A 118 -7.86 4.99 18.34
CA LYS A 118 -8.15 6.43 18.54
C LYS A 118 -7.55 7.28 17.42
N ASN A 119 -6.54 6.76 16.73
CA ASN A 119 -5.87 7.43 15.63
C ASN A 119 -6.67 7.22 14.34
N CYS A 120 -7.42 8.26 13.93
CA CYS A 120 -8.29 8.19 12.76
C CYS A 120 -7.51 7.96 11.46
N LEU A 121 -6.31 8.55 11.36
CA LEU A 121 -5.46 8.48 10.18
C LEU A 121 -4.90 7.06 10.01
N VAL A 122 -4.26 6.52 11.05
CA VAL A 122 -3.71 5.16 11.04
C VAL A 122 -4.81 4.14 10.81
N ARG A 123 -5.96 4.27 11.49
CA ARG A 123 -7.10 3.36 11.29
C ARG A 123 -7.59 3.35 9.85
N LYS A 124 -7.78 4.53 9.24
CA LYS A 124 -8.18 4.63 7.83
C LYS A 124 -7.14 3.99 6.92
N LYS A 125 -5.87 4.16 7.24
CA LYS A 125 -4.77 3.57 6.49
C LYS A 125 -4.78 2.04 6.55
N LEU A 126 -4.90 1.46 7.75
CA LEU A 126 -4.98 0.00 7.92
C LEU A 126 -6.26 -0.61 7.34
N ASP A 127 -7.36 0.14 7.25
CA ASP A 127 -8.60 -0.30 6.59
C ASP A 127 -8.61 -0.06 5.07
N GLU A 128 -7.69 0.74 4.53
CA GLU A 128 -7.56 0.97 3.10
C GLU A 128 -6.99 -0.29 2.42
N SER A 129 -7.60 -0.72 1.31
CA SER A 129 -7.12 -1.85 0.51
C SER A 129 -5.77 -1.54 -0.13
N GLU A 130 -4.85 -2.50 -0.20
CA GLU A 130 -3.60 -2.34 -0.96
C GLU A 130 -3.30 -3.65 -1.70
N PRO A 131 -3.64 -3.70 -3.01
CA PRO A 131 -3.53 -4.93 -3.82
C PRO A 131 -2.14 -5.53 -3.85
N ARG A 132 -1.09 -4.70 -3.85
CA ARG A 132 0.31 -5.15 -3.89
C ARG A 132 0.68 -6.07 -2.73
N PHE A 133 0.08 -5.85 -1.56
CA PHE A 133 0.33 -6.62 -0.36
C PHE A 133 -0.82 -7.57 -0.01
N ALA A 134 -1.81 -7.73 -0.91
CA ALA A 134 -3.03 -8.50 -0.69
C ALA A 134 -3.82 -8.06 0.57
N ILE A 135 -3.77 -6.76 0.89
CA ILE A 135 -4.54 -6.20 2.01
C ILE A 135 -5.94 -5.86 1.50
N ALA A 136 -6.95 -6.55 2.03
CA ALA A 136 -8.34 -6.27 1.72
C ALA A 136 -8.84 -5.02 2.46
N HIS A 137 -9.94 -4.45 1.98
CA HIS A 137 -10.58 -3.32 2.63
C HIS A 137 -11.23 -3.74 3.96
N LYS A 138 -11.06 -2.93 5.01
CA LYS A 138 -11.63 -3.11 6.36
C LYS A 138 -11.03 -4.24 7.23
N GLU A 139 -9.78 -4.63 6.99
CA GLU A 139 -9.09 -5.66 7.81
C GLU A 139 -8.94 -5.23 9.28
N PHE A 140 -8.53 -4.00 9.57
CA PHE A 140 -8.42 -3.50 10.95
C PHE A 140 -9.78 -3.51 11.65
N THR A 141 -10.81 -3.02 10.95
CA THR A 141 -12.19 -3.05 11.44
C THR A 141 -12.67 -4.49 11.71
N ALA A 142 -12.31 -5.46 10.87
CA ALA A 142 -12.65 -6.86 11.09
C ALA A 142 -11.97 -7.43 12.35
N ILE A 143 -10.69 -7.12 12.56
CA ILE A 143 -9.95 -7.49 13.78
C ILE A 143 -10.62 -6.89 15.01
N TYR A 144 -10.93 -5.59 14.98
CA TYR A 144 -11.58 -4.90 16.08
C TYR A 144 -12.95 -5.51 16.42
N LYS A 145 -13.77 -5.81 15.41
CA LYS A 145 -15.06 -6.50 15.60
C LYS A 145 -14.88 -7.90 16.19
N SER A 146 -13.86 -8.63 15.74
CA SER A 146 -13.57 -9.98 16.25
C SER A 146 -13.20 -9.94 17.74
N LEU A 147 -12.38 -8.99 18.18
CA LEU A 147 -11.94 -8.86 19.58
C LEU A 147 -13.05 -8.36 20.52
N THR A 148 -13.99 -7.57 19.99
CA THR A 148 -15.11 -7.02 20.75
C THR A 148 -16.40 -7.85 20.64
N SER A 149 -16.34 -9.02 20.01
CA SER A 149 -17.47 -9.94 19.86
C SER A 149 -17.77 -10.63 21.20
N PRO A 150 -19.00 -10.53 21.75
CA PRO A 150 -19.36 -11.19 23.00
C PRO A 150 -19.08 -12.70 22.98
N ARG A 151 -19.32 -13.35 21.83
CA ARG A 151 -19.02 -14.77 21.61
C ARG A 151 -17.54 -15.08 21.77
N ASN A 152 -16.67 -14.30 21.12
CA ASN A 152 -15.22 -14.55 21.16
C ASN A 152 -14.64 -14.25 22.55
N ILE A 153 -15.16 -13.21 23.21
CA ILE A 153 -14.80 -12.88 24.59
C ILE A 153 -15.18 -14.04 25.52
N TRP A 154 -16.41 -14.56 25.39
CA TRP A 154 -16.87 -15.67 26.20
C TRP A 154 -16.04 -16.94 25.96
N ILE A 155 -15.71 -17.26 24.71
CA ILE A 155 -14.81 -18.37 24.37
C ILE A 155 -13.44 -18.19 25.04
N PHE A 156 -12.86 -16.99 24.96
CA PHE A 156 -11.55 -16.69 25.55
C PHE A 156 -11.57 -16.82 27.08
N LEU A 157 -12.58 -16.26 27.75
CA LEU A 157 -12.73 -16.37 29.21
C LEU A 157 -12.97 -17.82 29.66
N THR A 158 -13.68 -18.61 28.86
CA THR A 158 -13.86 -20.04 29.13
C THR A 158 -12.53 -20.80 29.01
N GLY A 159 -11.74 -20.49 27.98
CA GLY A 159 -10.39 -21.03 27.81
C GLY A 159 -9.46 -20.66 28.97
N LEU A 160 -9.52 -19.41 29.45
CA LEU A 160 -8.74 -18.96 30.60
C LEU A 160 -9.04 -19.79 31.85
N LYS A 161 -10.33 -19.93 32.18
CA LYS A 161 -10.78 -20.75 33.31
C LYS A 161 -10.36 -22.22 33.17
N GLN A 162 -10.33 -22.74 31.94
CA GLN A 162 -9.86 -24.10 31.69
C GLN A 162 -8.33 -24.21 31.85
N ALA A 163 -7.56 -23.22 31.40
CA ALA A 163 -6.11 -23.19 31.56
C ALA A 163 -5.71 -23.13 33.03
N GLU A 164 -6.41 -22.34 33.85
CA GLU A 164 -6.21 -22.30 35.30
C GLU A 164 -6.48 -23.66 35.95
N LYS A 165 -7.57 -24.34 35.56
CA LYS A 165 -7.92 -25.67 36.10
C LYS A 165 -6.94 -26.76 35.70
N SER A 166 -6.48 -26.75 34.45
CA SER A 166 -5.54 -27.74 33.91
C SER A 166 -4.08 -27.32 34.08
N ARG A 167 -3.75 -26.35 34.93
CA ARG A 167 -2.38 -25.81 35.07
C ARG A 167 -1.34 -26.90 35.35
N ILE A 168 -1.61 -27.77 36.32
CA ILE A 168 -0.71 -28.87 36.70
C ILE A 168 -0.52 -29.84 35.53
N GLU A 169 -1.60 -30.19 34.83
CA GLU A 169 -1.56 -31.08 33.65
C GLU A 169 -0.74 -30.46 32.51
N ILE A 170 -0.92 -29.16 32.25
CA ILE A 170 -0.17 -28.41 31.24
C ILE A 170 1.33 -28.39 31.57
N GLU A 171 1.67 -28.09 32.83
CA GLU A 171 3.05 -28.05 33.31
C GLU A 171 3.72 -29.43 33.26
N SER A 172 2.96 -30.51 33.51
CA SER A 172 3.46 -31.89 33.40
C SER A 172 3.92 -32.27 31.99
N LEU A 173 3.39 -31.60 30.97
CA LEU A 173 3.72 -31.83 29.56
C LEU A 173 4.88 -30.95 29.06
N ALA A 174 5.59 -30.24 29.94
CA ALA A 174 6.73 -29.38 29.57
C ALA A 174 7.84 -30.13 28.82
N ASN A 175 8.04 -31.42 29.11
CA ASN A 175 9.04 -32.26 28.45
C ASN A 175 8.48 -33.07 27.26
N HIS A 176 7.22 -32.87 26.88
CA HIS A 176 6.61 -33.61 25.77
C HIS A 176 7.22 -33.16 24.43
N PRO A 177 7.62 -34.07 23.53
CA PRO A 177 8.37 -33.72 22.30
C PRO A 177 7.63 -32.77 21.36
N VAL A 178 6.29 -32.80 21.35
CA VAL A 178 5.46 -31.97 20.44
C VAL A 178 4.94 -30.69 21.11
N VAL A 179 4.48 -30.76 22.36
CA VAL A 179 3.77 -29.65 23.02
C VAL A 179 4.61 -28.96 24.08
N GLY A 180 5.71 -29.57 24.54
CA GLY A 180 6.64 -28.98 25.51
C GLY A 180 7.16 -27.59 25.09
N PRO A 181 7.61 -27.39 23.83
CA PRO A 181 8.00 -26.07 23.35
C PRO A 181 6.86 -25.03 23.40
N ILE A 182 5.61 -25.47 23.24
CA ILE A 182 4.43 -24.59 23.31
C ILE A 182 4.09 -24.25 24.76
N VAL A 183 4.33 -25.17 25.70
CA VAL A 183 4.22 -24.89 27.14
C VAL A 183 5.24 -23.82 27.54
N ALA A 184 6.47 -23.84 27.01
CA ALA A 184 7.44 -22.77 27.23
C ALA A 184 6.93 -21.42 26.69
N MET A 185 6.40 -21.39 25.46
CA MET A 185 5.80 -20.20 24.87
C MET A 185 4.60 -19.68 25.68
N LEU A 186 3.77 -20.56 26.25
CA LEU A 186 2.67 -20.16 27.13
C LEU A 186 3.15 -19.47 28.42
N LYS A 187 4.28 -19.91 28.99
CA LYS A 187 4.87 -19.28 30.18
C LYS A 187 5.35 -17.86 29.88
N GLU A 188 5.96 -17.65 28.71
CA GLU A 188 6.36 -16.30 28.25
C GLU A 188 5.15 -15.38 28.07
N GLU A 189 4.00 -15.93 27.68
CA GLU A 189 2.75 -15.18 27.47
C GLU A 189 1.92 -14.99 28.76
N GLU A 190 2.23 -15.69 29.86
CA GLU A 190 1.46 -15.70 31.11
C GLU A 190 1.23 -14.30 31.73
N PRO A 191 2.25 -13.41 31.83
CA PRO A 191 2.04 -12.06 32.36
C PRO A 191 1.01 -11.26 31.57
N TRP A 192 0.99 -11.45 30.25
CA TRP A 192 0.04 -10.79 29.36
C TRP A 192 -1.38 -11.38 29.52
N ILE A 193 -1.50 -12.70 29.67
CA ILE A 193 -2.78 -13.39 29.87
C ILE A 193 -3.47 -12.89 31.15
N GLU A 194 -2.73 -12.70 32.24
CA GLU A 194 -3.26 -12.18 33.51
C GLU A 194 -3.77 -10.74 33.39
N SER A 195 -3.00 -9.88 32.70
CA SER A 195 -3.44 -8.50 32.40
C SER A 195 -4.72 -8.49 31.57
N SER A 196 -4.87 -9.49 30.70
CA SER A 196 -5.97 -9.66 29.78
C SER A 196 -7.27 -10.11 30.43
N ALA A 197 -7.19 -10.95 31.46
CA ALA A 197 -8.31 -11.34 32.30
C ALA A 197 -8.89 -10.12 33.02
N ARG A 198 -8.02 -9.32 33.65
CA ARG A 198 -8.38 -8.06 34.32
C ARG A 198 -9.05 -7.05 33.37
N TYR A 199 -8.60 -6.97 32.12
CA TYR A 199 -9.23 -6.11 31.11
C TYR A 199 -10.71 -6.46 30.87
N TYR A 200 -11.05 -7.75 30.81
CA TYR A 200 -12.43 -8.19 30.54
C TYR A 200 -13.32 -8.11 31.78
N THR A 201 -12.77 -8.30 32.98
CA THR A 201 -13.52 -8.25 34.25
C THR A 201 -13.74 -6.83 34.77
N THR A 202 -12.82 -5.88 34.53
CA THR A 202 -12.91 -4.48 35.00
C THR A 202 -13.78 -3.56 34.12
N GLY A 203 -14.63 -4.12 33.26
CA GLY A 203 -15.81 -3.40 32.79
C GLY A 203 -15.58 -2.10 32.01
N ARG A 204 -14.52 -1.98 31.19
CA ARG A 204 -14.44 -0.91 30.17
C ARG A 204 -15.27 -1.19 28.90
N PHE A 205 -16.40 -1.89 29.05
CA PHE A 205 -17.36 -2.20 27.97
C PHE A 205 -18.46 -1.14 27.81
N LYS A 206 -18.14 0.15 28.00
CA LYS A 206 -19.04 1.27 27.63
C LYS A 206 -19.01 1.68 26.16
N TYR A 207 -18.32 0.95 25.26
CA TYR A 207 -18.07 1.43 23.90
C TYR A 207 -18.72 0.62 22.77
N ARG A 208 -20.01 0.26 22.95
CA ARG A 208 -20.90 -0.14 21.83
C ARG A 208 -22.00 0.87 21.50
N TRP A 209 -22.25 1.86 22.36
CA TRP A 209 -23.32 2.86 22.14
C TRP A 209 -22.87 4.04 21.27
N TYR A 210 -21.68 4.60 21.52
CA TYR A 210 -21.21 5.82 20.85
C TYR A 210 -20.72 5.64 19.41
N SER A 211 -20.39 4.42 18.98
CA SER A 211 -19.97 4.15 17.59
C SER A 211 -21.16 3.92 16.63
N PHE A 212 -22.34 3.61 17.15
CA PHE A 212 -23.54 3.40 16.32
C PHE A 212 -24.15 4.75 15.89
N LEU A 213 -24.13 5.76 16.77
CA LEU A 213 -24.65 7.11 16.52
C LEU A 213 -23.86 7.92 15.48
N ARG A 214 -22.61 7.54 15.17
CA ARG A 214 -21.79 8.24 14.17
C ARG A 214 -22.01 7.73 12.73
N ARG A 215 -22.96 6.81 12.52
CA ARG A 215 -23.22 6.20 11.21
C ARG A 215 -24.01 7.10 10.24
N HIS A 216 -24.33 8.34 10.60
CA HIS A 216 -24.99 9.32 9.71
C HIS A 216 -24.27 10.68 9.71
N ARG A 217 -23.00 10.72 9.32
CA ARG A 217 -22.32 11.99 8.97
C ARG A 217 -21.32 11.85 7.81
N SER A 218 -21.64 10.98 6.85
CA SER A 218 -20.87 10.83 5.60
C SER A 218 -21.74 10.98 4.35
N GLY A 219 -22.88 11.68 4.47
CA GLY A 219 -23.84 11.88 3.39
C GLY A 219 -23.70 13.20 2.63
N TYR A 220 -22.99 14.20 3.18
CA TYR A 220 -23.12 15.59 2.68
C TYR A 220 -21.88 16.18 1.98
N GLN A 221 -20.77 15.44 1.86
CA GLN A 221 -19.57 15.90 1.12
C GLN A 221 -19.31 15.13 -0.18
N ASN A 222 -20.05 14.06 -0.45
CA ASN A 222 -19.84 13.21 -1.63
C ASN A 222 -20.65 13.65 -2.86
N VAL A 223 -21.65 14.52 -2.69
CA VAL A 223 -22.62 14.85 -3.77
C VAL A 223 -22.07 15.91 -4.74
N SER A 224 -21.33 16.90 -4.25
CA SER A 224 -20.78 17.97 -5.11
C SER A 224 -19.69 17.47 -6.06
N PHE A 225 -18.89 16.48 -5.64
CA PHE A 225 -17.83 15.92 -6.48
C PHE A 225 -18.30 14.80 -7.42
N ALA A 226 -19.39 14.09 -7.10
CA ALA A 226 -19.98 13.14 -8.03
C ALA A 226 -20.47 13.83 -9.32
N LEU A 227 -21.04 15.04 -9.19
CA LEU A 227 -21.41 15.90 -10.31
C LEU A 227 -20.18 16.39 -11.11
N PHE A 228 -19.06 16.70 -10.42
CA PHE A 228 -17.80 17.08 -11.08
C PHE A 228 -17.16 15.91 -11.86
N ARG A 229 -17.28 14.67 -11.36
CA ARG A 229 -16.79 13.44 -12.02
C ARG A 229 -17.55 13.13 -13.31
N ILE A 230 -18.84 13.40 -13.36
CA ILE A 230 -19.66 13.23 -14.56
C ILE A 230 -19.22 14.26 -15.63
N GLY A 231 -19.01 15.51 -15.26
CA GLY A 231 -18.53 16.55 -16.17
C GLY A 231 -17.13 16.29 -16.74
N GLY A 232 -16.15 15.93 -15.90
CA GLY A 232 -14.76 15.71 -16.34
C GLY A 232 -14.52 14.42 -17.13
N SER A 233 -15.33 13.38 -16.90
CA SER A 233 -15.23 12.13 -17.66
C SER A 233 -15.77 12.29 -19.09
N LEU A 234 -16.91 12.97 -19.24
CA LEU A 234 -17.57 13.26 -20.52
C LEU A 234 -16.79 14.24 -21.40
N ILE A 235 -16.05 15.18 -20.80
CA ILE A 235 -15.36 16.23 -21.56
C ILE A 235 -14.05 15.72 -22.20
N ALA A 236 -13.34 14.76 -21.57
CA ALA A 236 -12.07 14.27 -22.13
C ALA A 236 -12.23 13.30 -23.33
N GLU A 237 -13.44 12.86 -23.64
CA GLU A 237 -13.74 12.05 -24.84
C GLU A 237 -13.86 12.91 -26.11
N LEU A 238 -13.91 14.24 -25.99
CA LEU A 238 -13.87 15.16 -27.13
C LEU A 238 -12.43 15.36 -27.63
N ARG A 239 -11.69 14.27 -27.88
CA ARG A 239 -10.44 14.33 -28.65
C ARG A 239 -10.79 14.34 -30.13
N ASN A 240 -10.25 15.32 -30.85
CA ASN A 240 -10.39 15.36 -32.29
C ASN A 240 -9.42 14.33 -32.91
N HIS A 241 -9.87 13.09 -33.07
CA HIS A 241 -9.07 11.98 -33.61
C HIS A 241 -8.49 12.26 -35.01
N TRP A 242 -9.05 13.22 -35.73
CA TRP A 242 -8.64 13.64 -37.07
C TRP A 242 -7.45 14.62 -37.08
N LYS A 243 -7.07 15.20 -35.92
CA LYS A 243 -5.94 16.13 -35.84
C LYS A 243 -4.62 15.37 -35.71
N ARG A 244 -3.73 15.57 -36.68
CA ARG A 244 -2.35 15.03 -36.62
C ARG A 244 -1.59 15.64 -35.43
N LYS A 245 -0.98 14.78 -34.62
CA LYS A 245 -0.15 15.17 -33.48
C LYS A 245 1.20 15.72 -33.93
N ARG A 246 1.70 16.71 -33.19
CA ARG A 246 2.98 17.38 -33.52
C ARG A 246 4.18 16.48 -33.26
N VAL A 247 4.13 15.63 -32.24
CA VAL A 247 5.16 14.62 -31.99
C VAL A 247 5.01 13.50 -33.02
N THR A 248 5.69 13.64 -34.15
CA THR A 248 5.66 12.66 -35.25
C THR A 248 6.50 11.42 -34.93
N PRO A 249 6.33 10.28 -35.63
CA PRO A 249 7.16 9.10 -35.43
C PRO A 249 8.67 9.36 -35.54
N GLY A 250 9.09 10.33 -36.36
CA GLY A 250 10.49 10.76 -36.43
C GLY A 250 10.98 11.42 -35.14
N VAL A 251 10.14 12.29 -34.54
CA VAL A 251 10.41 12.92 -33.25
C VAL A 251 10.39 11.88 -32.13
N GLN A 252 9.44 10.95 -32.14
CA GLN A 252 9.37 9.84 -31.18
C GLN A 252 10.65 9.00 -31.19
N ARG A 253 11.16 8.64 -32.37
CA ARG A 253 12.45 7.94 -32.50
C ARG A 253 13.61 8.77 -31.97
N LYS A 254 13.63 10.08 -32.21
CA LYS A 254 14.68 10.97 -31.70
C LYS A 254 14.66 11.04 -30.16
N ILE A 255 13.47 11.16 -29.56
CA ILE A 255 13.30 11.13 -28.09
C ILE A 255 13.68 9.76 -27.54
N GLY A 256 13.23 8.69 -28.18
CA GLY A 256 13.52 7.31 -27.75
C GLY A 256 15.02 6.97 -27.69
N LYS A 257 15.86 7.66 -28.48
CA LYS A 257 17.33 7.53 -28.42
C LYS A 257 17.98 8.29 -27.26
N LEU A 258 17.28 9.27 -26.69
CA LEU A 258 17.76 10.08 -25.56
C LEU A 258 17.32 9.52 -24.21
N LEU A 259 16.27 8.71 -24.20
CA LEU A 259 15.64 8.21 -22.99
C LEU A 259 16.50 7.17 -22.26
N GLU A 260 16.55 7.31 -20.94
CA GLU A 260 17.15 6.36 -20.01
C GLU A 260 16.13 5.94 -18.93
N PRO A 261 16.25 4.72 -18.38
CA PRO A 261 15.38 4.27 -17.30
C PRO A 261 15.33 5.31 -16.16
N GLY A 262 14.13 5.59 -15.66
CA GLY A 262 13.89 6.59 -14.63
C GLY A 262 13.49 7.96 -15.16
N ASP A 263 13.69 8.25 -16.46
CA ASP A 263 13.24 9.50 -17.06
C ASP A 263 11.72 9.70 -16.90
N VAL A 264 11.30 10.89 -16.51
CA VAL A 264 9.90 11.30 -16.41
C VAL A 264 9.53 12.13 -17.64
N ILE A 265 8.53 11.65 -18.38
CA ILE A 265 8.02 12.31 -19.57
C ILE A 265 6.77 13.11 -19.19
N ILE A 266 6.86 14.43 -19.28
CA ILE A 266 5.73 15.33 -19.09
C ILE A 266 5.12 15.63 -20.45
N THR A 267 3.81 15.44 -20.61
CA THR A 267 3.14 15.54 -21.91
C THR A 267 1.96 16.50 -21.90
N ARG A 268 1.64 17.04 -23.08
CA ARG A 268 0.49 17.92 -23.31
C ARG A 268 -0.14 17.61 -24.66
N HIS A 269 -1.47 17.57 -24.67
CA HIS A 269 -2.27 17.67 -25.88
C HIS A 269 -2.82 19.09 -26.01
N ASP A 270 -2.79 19.68 -27.21
CA ASP A 270 -3.35 21.03 -27.42
C ASP A 270 -4.89 21.02 -27.53
N ASP A 271 -5.46 19.89 -27.93
CA ASP A 271 -6.88 19.69 -28.20
C ASP A 271 -7.65 19.06 -27.03
N ALA A 272 -6.97 18.72 -25.94
CA ALA A 272 -7.64 18.17 -24.77
C ALA A 272 -8.31 19.28 -23.96
N THR A 273 -9.64 19.24 -23.94
CA THR A 273 -10.52 20.03 -23.06
C THR A 273 -10.21 19.87 -21.56
N THR A 274 -9.41 18.87 -21.16
CA THR A 274 -8.86 18.73 -19.81
C THR A 274 -7.91 19.86 -19.40
N ASN A 275 -7.31 20.58 -20.37
CA ASN A 275 -6.52 21.79 -20.10
C ASN A 275 -7.34 22.93 -19.48
N ILE A 276 -8.68 22.84 -19.53
CA ILE A 276 -9.60 23.83 -18.96
C ILE A 276 -9.75 23.65 -17.44
N PHE A 277 -9.45 22.46 -16.90
CA PHE A 277 -9.75 22.11 -15.49
C PHE A 277 -8.52 21.84 -14.60
N LEU A 278 -7.33 21.63 -15.16
CA LEU A 278 -6.09 21.51 -14.40
C LEU A 278 -5.19 22.72 -14.72
N PRO A 279 -4.92 23.62 -13.76
CA PRO A 279 -4.12 24.81 -14.03
C PRO A 279 -2.67 24.41 -14.36
N GLY A 280 -2.17 24.86 -15.51
CA GLY A 280 -0.81 24.59 -15.98
C GLY A 280 -0.72 24.41 -17.49
N PHE A 281 0.49 24.53 -18.04
CA PHE A 281 0.78 24.15 -19.42
C PHE A 281 0.91 22.62 -19.56
N TRP A 282 1.40 21.94 -18.53
CA TRP A 282 1.75 20.54 -18.50
C TRP A 282 0.78 19.72 -17.64
N PRO A 283 -0.18 18.98 -18.23
CA PRO A 283 -1.22 18.27 -17.49
C PRO A 283 -0.86 16.85 -17.03
N HIS A 284 0.10 16.17 -17.68
CA HIS A 284 0.28 14.72 -17.52
C HIS A 284 1.75 14.31 -17.40
N ALA A 285 2.00 13.23 -16.67
CA ALA A 285 3.32 12.64 -16.48
C ALA A 285 3.31 11.12 -16.75
N ALA A 286 4.40 10.60 -17.31
CA ALA A 286 4.61 9.18 -17.54
C ALA A 286 6.04 8.81 -17.12
N LEU A 287 6.22 7.63 -16.53
CA LEU A 287 7.52 7.15 -16.07
C LEU A 287 8.11 6.22 -17.13
N HIS A 288 9.31 6.53 -17.62
CA HIS A 288 10.04 5.63 -18.49
C HIS A 288 10.77 4.57 -17.68
N ILE A 289 10.36 3.31 -17.81
CA ILE A 289 10.96 2.19 -17.09
C ILE A 289 12.16 1.59 -17.84
N GLY A 290 12.45 2.03 -19.07
CA GLY A 290 13.52 1.46 -19.92
C GLY A 290 13.07 0.26 -20.75
N THR A 291 13.89 -0.18 -21.71
CA THR A 291 13.73 -1.46 -22.43
C THR A 291 14.09 -2.65 -21.53
N GLU A 292 13.76 -3.86 -21.96
CA GLU A 292 14.16 -5.09 -21.23
C GLU A 292 15.65 -5.14 -20.93
N GLN A 293 16.48 -4.83 -21.94
CA GLN A 293 17.93 -4.82 -21.80
C GLN A 293 18.41 -3.75 -20.80
N GLN A 294 17.86 -2.53 -20.87
CA GLN A 294 18.25 -1.46 -19.96
C GLN A 294 17.86 -1.78 -18.51
N ARG A 295 16.67 -2.36 -18.30
CA ARG A 295 16.18 -2.78 -16.99
C ARG A 295 17.05 -3.87 -16.37
N ALA A 296 17.42 -4.88 -17.18
CA ALA A 296 18.33 -5.93 -16.74
C ALA A 296 19.72 -5.38 -16.38
N LEU A 297 20.24 -4.43 -17.16
CA LEU A 297 21.57 -3.83 -16.94
C LEU A 297 21.69 -3.10 -15.61
N ILE A 298 20.65 -2.33 -15.21
CA ILE A 298 20.68 -1.58 -13.95
C ILE A 298 20.12 -2.39 -12.76
N GLY A 299 19.58 -3.58 -13.00
CA GLY A 299 19.06 -4.46 -11.95
C GLY A 299 17.64 -4.14 -11.47
N VAL A 300 16.74 -3.70 -12.36
CA VAL A 300 15.31 -3.54 -12.00
C VAL A 300 14.68 -4.91 -11.75
N SER A 301 14.08 -5.08 -10.57
CA SER A 301 13.34 -6.29 -10.19
C SER A 301 11.88 -6.19 -10.62
N ILE A 302 11.44 -7.14 -11.44
CA ILE A 302 10.05 -7.27 -11.91
C ILE A 302 9.65 -8.73 -11.76
N ASP A 303 8.47 -9.00 -11.19
CA ASP A 303 7.96 -10.37 -11.10
C ASP A 303 7.68 -10.96 -12.48
N ALA A 304 7.65 -12.29 -12.58
CA ALA A 304 7.52 -13.00 -13.85
C ALA A 304 6.26 -12.61 -14.64
N ASP A 305 5.13 -12.42 -13.96
CA ASP A 305 3.87 -12.04 -14.60
C ASP A 305 3.96 -10.63 -15.21
N ARG A 306 4.46 -9.65 -14.46
CA ARG A 306 4.68 -8.29 -15.00
C ARG A 306 5.78 -8.22 -16.05
N SER A 307 6.81 -9.05 -15.93
CA SER A 307 7.91 -9.13 -16.90
C SER A 307 7.39 -9.46 -18.30
N THR A 308 6.46 -10.43 -18.40
CA THR A 308 5.81 -10.79 -19.68
C THR A 308 5.01 -9.65 -20.30
N ARG A 309 4.34 -8.83 -19.47
CA ARG A 309 3.61 -7.63 -19.93
C ARG A 309 4.53 -6.45 -20.25
N ALA A 310 5.72 -6.44 -19.67
CA ALA A 310 6.71 -5.39 -19.85
C ALA A 310 7.70 -5.67 -21.01
N CYS A 311 7.50 -6.75 -21.78
CA CYS A 311 8.34 -7.05 -22.94
C CYS A 311 8.30 -5.93 -23.99
N ASP A 312 9.43 -5.74 -24.68
CA ASP A 312 9.55 -4.71 -25.71
C ASP A 312 8.42 -4.89 -26.76
N PRO A 313 7.77 -3.80 -27.20
CA PRO A 313 8.20 -2.39 -27.12
C PRO A 313 7.73 -1.63 -25.86
N VAL A 314 7.26 -2.32 -24.83
CA VAL A 314 6.71 -1.73 -23.60
C VAL A 314 7.82 -1.20 -22.70
N ARG A 315 7.74 0.11 -22.42
CA ARG A 315 8.79 0.83 -21.69
C ARG A 315 8.31 2.03 -20.90
N ILE A 316 7.00 2.21 -20.78
CA ILE A 316 6.38 3.30 -20.01
C ILE A 316 5.47 2.70 -18.95
N LEU A 317 5.51 3.23 -17.74
CA LEU A 317 4.50 3.03 -16.70
C LEU A 317 3.77 4.35 -16.48
N GLU A 318 2.46 4.37 -16.65
CA GLU A 318 1.67 5.58 -16.42
C GLU A 318 0.25 5.28 -15.97
N ALA A 319 -0.33 6.22 -15.23
CA ALA A 319 -1.74 6.16 -14.84
C ALA A 319 -2.59 7.02 -15.77
N ARG A 320 -3.51 6.39 -16.50
CA ARG A 320 -4.57 7.05 -17.28
C ARG A 320 -5.93 6.59 -16.72
N LYS A 321 -7.05 7.06 -17.28
CA LYS A 321 -8.41 6.75 -16.78
C LYS A 321 -8.71 5.24 -16.65
N ASP A 322 -8.05 4.41 -17.45
CA ASP A 322 -8.10 2.95 -17.48
C ASP A 322 -7.18 2.28 -16.42
N GLY A 323 -6.44 3.06 -15.64
CA GLY A 323 -5.59 2.60 -14.55
C GLY A 323 -4.10 2.83 -14.78
N VAL A 324 -3.30 2.27 -13.90
CA VAL A 324 -1.83 2.25 -13.95
C VAL A 324 -1.40 1.09 -14.82
N LEU A 325 -0.99 1.37 -16.06
CA LEU A 325 -0.68 0.35 -17.06
C LEU A 325 0.71 0.55 -17.64
N LEU A 326 1.27 -0.57 -18.10
CA LEU A 326 2.48 -0.62 -18.90
C LEU A 326 2.14 -0.34 -20.37
N ARG A 327 2.93 0.51 -21.03
CA ARG A 327 2.65 0.99 -22.39
C ARG A 327 3.90 1.11 -23.25
N ALA A 328 3.66 1.10 -24.56
CA ALA A 328 4.67 1.46 -25.53
C ALA A 328 4.89 2.98 -25.56
N LEU A 329 6.10 3.38 -25.97
CA LEU A 329 6.49 4.80 -26.01
C LEU A 329 5.71 5.61 -27.04
N ASP A 330 5.37 4.99 -28.17
CA ASP A 330 4.64 5.63 -29.27
C ASP A 330 3.19 5.99 -28.90
N ASP A 331 2.51 5.14 -28.12
CA ASP A 331 1.22 5.45 -27.50
C ASP A 331 1.34 6.69 -26.59
N THR A 332 2.34 6.70 -25.70
CA THR A 332 2.59 7.80 -24.75
C THR A 332 2.95 9.11 -25.45
N LEU A 333 3.77 9.04 -26.50
CA LEU A 333 4.24 10.21 -27.25
C LEU A 333 3.29 10.61 -28.40
N SER A 334 2.05 10.12 -28.42
CA SER A 334 1.01 10.57 -29.36
C SER A 334 0.40 11.92 -28.91
N VAL A 335 1.26 12.92 -28.73
CA VAL A 335 1.00 14.21 -28.05
C VAL A 335 1.47 15.40 -28.88
N ASP A 336 1.16 16.61 -28.42
CA ASP A 336 1.51 17.85 -29.13
C ASP A 336 2.78 18.51 -28.56
N CYS A 337 2.99 18.40 -27.25
CA CYS A 337 4.24 18.75 -26.59
C CYS A 337 4.69 17.65 -25.63
N CYS A 338 6.00 17.54 -25.43
CA CYS A 338 6.56 16.72 -24.38
C CYS A 338 7.86 17.34 -23.83
N ALA A 339 8.15 17.06 -22.58
CA ALA A 339 9.43 17.33 -21.92
C ALA A 339 9.94 16.05 -21.26
N VAL A 340 11.24 15.79 -21.34
CA VAL A 340 11.91 14.66 -20.70
C VAL A 340 12.75 15.18 -19.55
N LEU A 341 12.49 14.67 -18.34
CA LEU A 341 13.16 15.05 -17.10
C LEU A 341 13.92 13.84 -16.55
N ARG A 342 15.24 13.96 -16.37
CA ARG A 342 16.06 12.89 -15.82
C ARG A 342 16.29 13.07 -14.32
N PRO A 343 15.92 12.11 -13.47
CA PRO A 343 16.24 12.17 -12.04
C PRO A 343 17.76 12.15 -11.83
N GLN A 344 18.25 12.99 -10.93
CA GLN A 344 19.67 13.04 -10.56
C GLN A 344 19.96 12.04 -9.44
N LEU A 345 19.90 10.75 -9.78
CA LEU A 345 20.11 9.62 -8.88
C LEU A 345 21.16 8.66 -9.43
N LYS A 346 21.72 7.82 -8.56
CA LYS A 346 22.62 6.74 -8.97
C LYS A 346 21.84 5.59 -9.64
N PRO A 347 22.49 4.76 -10.49
CA PRO A 347 21.81 3.66 -11.18
C PRO A 347 21.09 2.66 -10.26
N ASP A 348 21.67 2.35 -9.10
CA ASP A 348 21.07 1.48 -8.07
C ASP A 348 19.83 2.11 -7.42
N GLU A 349 19.87 3.40 -7.16
CA GLU A 349 18.72 4.18 -6.67
C GLU A 349 17.59 4.22 -7.70
N ILE A 350 17.92 4.39 -8.99
CA ILE A 350 16.94 4.30 -10.09
C ILE A 350 16.35 2.90 -10.16
N ALA A 351 17.18 1.86 -10.08
CA ALA A 351 16.72 0.48 -10.15
C ALA A 351 15.76 0.15 -9.00
N ALA A 352 16.05 0.59 -7.78
CA ALA A 352 15.16 0.46 -6.63
C ALA A 352 13.84 1.21 -6.86
N ALA A 353 13.89 2.48 -7.29
CA ALA A 353 12.72 3.28 -7.58
C ALA A 353 11.81 2.63 -8.64
N LEU A 354 12.39 2.13 -9.73
CA LEU A 354 11.66 1.46 -10.80
C LEU A 354 11.10 0.11 -10.36
N SER A 355 11.82 -0.64 -9.53
CA SER A 355 11.35 -1.92 -8.96
C SER A 355 10.10 -1.68 -8.11
N THR A 356 10.07 -0.63 -7.30
CA THR A 356 8.86 -0.22 -6.57
C THR A 356 7.78 0.27 -7.53
N ALA A 357 8.14 1.10 -8.52
CA ALA A 357 7.20 1.67 -9.48
C ALA A 357 6.35 0.60 -10.17
N VAL A 358 6.98 -0.44 -10.74
CA VAL A 358 6.28 -1.48 -11.50
C VAL A 358 5.27 -2.26 -10.66
N THR A 359 5.45 -2.33 -9.34
CA THR A 359 4.48 -2.99 -8.45
C THR A 359 3.11 -2.30 -8.46
N HIS A 360 3.06 -1.02 -8.84
CA HIS A 360 1.81 -0.27 -8.94
C HIS A 360 0.99 -0.58 -10.19
N GLU A 361 1.54 -1.31 -11.16
CA GLU A 361 0.81 -1.79 -12.33
C GLU A 361 -0.44 -2.58 -11.93
N GLY A 362 -1.55 -2.31 -12.61
CA GLY A 362 -2.87 -2.87 -12.34
C GLY A 362 -3.74 -2.07 -11.36
N LYS A 363 -3.20 -1.02 -10.70
CA LYS A 363 -4.01 -0.15 -9.85
C LYS A 363 -5.01 0.68 -10.66
N GLN A 364 -6.17 0.96 -10.08
CA GLN A 364 -7.17 1.83 -10.71
C GLN A 364 -6.74 3.30 -10.70
N TYR A 365 -7.36 4.10 -11.56
CA TYR A 365 -7.15 5.56 -11.59
C TYR A 365 -7.85 6.26 -10.41
N ASP A 366 -7.16 7.20 -9.76
CA ASP A 366 -7.77 8.04 -8.72
C ASP A 366 -8.40 9.32 -9.28
N PHE A 367 -9.72 9.30 -9.46
CA PHE A 367 -10.48 10.48 -9.89
C PHE A 367 -10.64 11.56 -8.80
N GLU A 368 -10.27 11.33 -7.54
CA GLU A 368 -10.29 12.36 -6.50
C GLU A 368 -8.95 13.10 -6.35
N PHE A 369 -7.89 12.65 -7.05
CA PHE A 369 -6.55 13.27 -7.01
C PHE A 369 -6.01 13.45 -5.58
N ASP A 370 -6.10 12.41 -4.74
CA ASP A 370 -5.78 12.47 -3.32
C ASP A 370 -4.69 11.47 -2.92
N PHE A 371 -3.44 11.96 -2.85
CA PHE A 371 -2.22 11.16 -2.65
C PHE A 371 -2.11 10.56 -1.25
N ARG A 372 -3.06 10.87 -0.35
CA ARG A 372 -3.16 10.22 0.97
C ARG A 372 -3.52 8.74 0.86
N ARG A 373 -4.15 8.35 -0.26
CA ARG A 373 -4.54 6.97 -0.57
C ARG A 373 -3.58 6.40 -1.61
N ALA A 374 -3.23 5.13 -1.48
CA ALA A 374 -2.30 4.41 -2.34
C ALA A 374 -3.00 3.36 -3.20
N ASN A 375 -4.27 3.03 -2.91
CA ASN A 375 -5.00 1.97 -3.59
C ASN A 375 -5.37 2.28 -5.05
N LYS A 376 -5.36 3.56 -5.41
CA LYS A 376 -5.60 4.10 -6.75
C LYS A 376 -4.64 5.25 -6.96
N LEU A 377 -4.12 5.42 -8.18
CA LEU A 377 -3.10 6.43 -8.46
C LEU A 377 -3.49 7.35 -9.60
N VAL A 378 -2.92 8.55 -9.59
CA VAL A 378 -2.85 9.43 -10.77
C VAL A 378 -1.45 9.42 -11.39
N CYS A 379 -1.33 10.06 -12.55
CA CYS A 379 -0.13 9.99 -13.38
C CYS A 379 1.15 10.46 -12.68
N THR A 380 1.08 11.59 -11.97
CA THR A 380 2.19 12.11 -11.16
C THR A 380 2.38 11.38 -9.84
N GLU A 381 1.37 10.64 -9.38
CA GLU A 381 1.49 9.83 -8.16
C GLU A 381 2.35 8.58 -8.40
N VAL A 382 2.34 8.03 -9.61
CA VAL A 382 3.31 6.99 -10.01
C VAL A 382 4.73 7.50 -9.80
N VAL A 383 5.06 8.70 -10.29
CA VAL A 383 6.37 9.33 -10.10
C VAL A 383 6.66 9.61 -8.62
N TYR A 384 5.70 10.19 -7.90
CA TYR A 384 5.82 10.49 -6.47
C TYR A 384 6.16 9.24 -5.65
N ARG A 385 5.42 8.15 -5.85
CA ARG A 385 5.62 6.90 -5.12
C ARG A 385 6.86 6.12 -5.53
N SER A 386 7.40 6.39 -6.72
CA SER A 386 8.62 5.76 -7.20
C SER A 386 9.87 6.43 -6.59
N PHE A 387 9.88 7.76 -6.49
CA PHE A 387 11.11 8.51 -6.19
C PHE A 387 11.12 9.22 -4.83
N HIS A 388 9.99 9.42 -4.16
CA HIS A 388 10.01 10.06 -2.83
C HIS A 388 10.80 9.21 -1.83
N GLY A 389 11.77 9.82 -1.14
CA GLY A 389 12.65 9.14 -0.20
C GLY A 389 13.87 8.46 -0.84
N VAL A 390 13.93 8.36 -2.17
CA VAL A 390 15.06 7.77 -2.90
C VAL A 390 16.14 8.82 -3.12
N GLY A 391 17.40 8.51 -2.78
CA GLY A 391 18.55 9.43 -2.92
C GLY A 391 18.34 10.82 -2.31
N GLY A 392 17.53 10.91 -1.25
CA GLY A 392 17.19 12.17 -0.58
C GLY A 392 16.14 13.04 -1.30
N ILE A 393 15.54 12.56 -2.39
CA ILE A 393 14.45 13.28 -3.08
C ILE A 393 13.25 13.44 -2.13
N LYS A 394 12.82 14.68 -1.93
CA LYS A 394 11.64 15.04 -1.16
C LYS A 394 10.70 15.88 -2.00
N PHE A 395 9.61 15.27 -2.44
CA PHE A 395 8.52 16.01 -3.09
C PHE A 395 7.57 16.61 -2.05
N GLU A 396 7.26 17.88 -2.24
CA GLU A 396 6.26 18.58 -1.44
C GLU A 396 4.88 18.44 -2.10
N LEU A 397 3.90 17.96 -1.33
CA LEU A 397 2.52 17.89 -1.80
C LEU A 397 1.84 19.23 -1.59
N THR A 398 1.08 19.65 -2.60
CA THR A 398 0.29 20.88 -2.55
C THR A 398 -1.17 20.56 -2.24
N LEU A 399 -1.80 21.39 -1.40
CA LEU A 399 -3.22 21.27 -1.10
C LEU A 399 -4.04 21.99 -2.18
N LYS A 400 -4.81 21.24 -2.97
CA LYS A 400 -5.74 21.77 -3.99
C LYS A 400 -7.13 21.26 -3.70
N ALA A 401 -8.09 22.17 -3.51
CA ALA A 401 -9.49 21.84 -3.18
C ALA A 401 -9.64 20.81 -2.03
N GLY A 402 -8.78 20.91 -1.00
CA GLY A 402 -8.80 20.00 0.16
C GLY A 402 -8.14 18.63 -0.06
N ARG A 403 -7.47 18.43 -1.21
CA ARG A 403 -6.76 17.19 -1.56
C ARG A 403 -5.27 17.47 -1.72
N LEU A 404 -4.45 16.57 -1.19
CA LEU A 404 -2.99 16.64 -1.35
C LEU A 404 -2.62 15.99 -2.67
N CYS A 405 -1.88 16.72 -3.50
CA CYS A 405 -1.45 16.24 -4.80
C CYS A 405 -0.09 16.84 -5.20
N LEU A 406 0.58 16.16 -6.13
CA LEU A 406 1.75 16.67 -6.82
C LEU A 406 1.37 17.01 -8.27
N PRO A 407 1.12 18.28 -8.62
CA PRO A 407 0.84 18.67 -10.00
C PRO A 407 2.04 18.38 -10.91
N ALA A 408 1.81 18.07 -12.19
CA ALA A 408 2.91 17.85 -13.15
C ALA A 408 3.79 19.11 -13.31
N GLU A 409 3.18 20.29 -13.18
CA GLU A 409 3.90 21.57 -13.10
C GLU A 409 4.94 21.63 -11.97
N ALA A 410 4.71 20.99 -10.82
CA ALA A 410 5.70 20.95 -9.75
C ALA A 410 6.93 20.14 -10.15
N LEU A 411 6.77 19.07 -10.95
CA LEU A 411 7.90 18.31 -11.50
C LEU A 411 8.73 19.17 -12.47
N ILE A 412 8.06 20.07 -13.20
CA ILE A 412 8.73 21.07 -14.05
C ILE A 412 9.52 22.07 -13.20
N ASP A 413 8.97 22.54 -12.08
CA ASP A 413 9.69 23.43 -11.16
C ASP A 413 10.96 22.77 -10.62
N TYR A 414 10.86 21.52 -10.16
CA TYR A 414 12.00 20.73 -9.72
C TYR A 414 13.08 20.57 -10.79
N ALA A 415 12.68 20.53 -12.07
CA ALA A 415 13.60 20.49 -13.19
C ALA A 415 14.23 21.87 -13.46
N ILE A 416 13.46 22.96 -13.38
CA ILE A 416 13.94 24.34 -13.56
C ILE A 416 14.92 24.74 -12.46
N GLU A 417 14.69 24.34 -11.22
CA GLU A 417 15.60 24.55 -10.10
C GLU A 417 16.90 23.75 -10.22
N GLY A 418 16.89 22.65 -10.99
CA GLY A 418 18.07 21.83 -11.26
C GLY A 418 18.53 20.98 -10.07
N LYS A 419 17.69 20.81 -9.03
CA LYS A 419 18.02 20.02 -7.83
C LYS A 419 17.65 18.55 -7.98
N VAL A 420 16.40 18.26 -8.39
CA VAL A 420 15.89 16.88 -8.46
C VAL A 420 16.00 16.32 -9.87
N TYR A 421 15.68 17.15 -10.87
CA TYR A 421 15.65 16.73 -12.27
C TYR A 421 16.57 17.58 -13.15
N LYS A 422 17.15 16.92 -14.14
CA LYS A 422 17.84 17.54 -15.27
C LYS A 422 16.91 17.50 -16.51
N PRO A 423 16.59 18.65 -17.13
CA PRO A 423 15.89 18.66 -18.42
C PRO A 423 16.76 18.05 -19.53
N ILE A 424 16.28 17.01 -20.21
CA ILE A 424 17.00 16.34 -21.30
C ILE A 424 16.58 16.90 -22.65
N CYS A 425 15.28 16.98 -22.90
CA CYS A 425 14.75 17.63 -24.10
C CYS A 425 13.34 18.16 -23.89
N VAL A 426 12.97 19.14 -24.72
CA VAL A 426 11.60 19.66 -24.82
C VAL A 426 11.23 19.76 -26.29
N TYR A 427 10.02 19.32 -26.62
CA TYR A 427 9.46 19.44 -27.96
C TYR A 427 8.05 20.03 -27.91
N GLY A 428 7.69 20.78 -28.95
CA GLY A 428 6.33 21.30 -29.13
C GLY A 428 6.08 22.64 -28.44
N VAL A 429 7.02 23.15 -27.64
CA VAL A 429 6.92 24.49 -27.06
C VAL A 429 7.26 25.53 -28.13
N ASN A 430 6.38 26.51 -28.33
CA ASN A 430 6.52 27.55 -29.36
C ASN A 430 6.60 27.00 -30.80
N GLY A 431 5.76 26.02 -31.13
CA GLY A 431 5.70 25.38 -32.45
C GLY A 431 6.46 24.05 -32.48
N ASN A 432 6.95 23.64 -33.66
CA ASN A 432 7.63 22.35 -33.87
C ASN A 432 9.13 22.39 -33.53
N ARG A 433 9.50 23.10 -32.46
CA ARG A 433 10.90 23.25 -32.03
C ARG A 433 11.32 22.08 -31.15
N PHE A 434 12.55 21.62 -31.34
CA PHE A 434 13.19 20.58 -30.55
C PHE A 434 14.37 21.19 -29.79
N TYR A 435 14.24 21.30 -28.48
CA TYR A 435 15.28 21.77 -27.57
C TYR A 435 16.00 20.54 -27.02
N SER A 436 17.25 20.29 -27.41
CA SER A 436 17.98 19.04 -27.14
C SER A 436 19.17 19.17 -26.18
N THR A 437 19.44 20.38 -25.67
CA THR A 437 20.47 20.60 -24.65
C THR A 437 19.79 20.98 -23.34
N GLU A 438 20.46 20.75 -22.21
CA GLU A 438 19.91 21.08 -20.90
C GLU A 438 19.50 22.56 -20.80
N ASP A 439 20.39 23.49 -21.19
CA ASP A 439 20.11 24.93 -21.11
C ASP A 439 18.92 25.35 -21.98
N THR A 440 18.86 24.83 -23.21
CA THR A 440 17.78 25.18 -24.14
C THR A 440 16.46 24.55 -23.71
N ALA A 441 16.49 23.32 -23.18
CA ALA A 441 15.34 22.64 -22.61
C ALA A 441 14.83 23.38 -21.36
N ARG A 442 15.73 23.74 -20.43
CA ARG A 442 15.43 24.53 -19.22
C ARG A 442 14.81 25.88 -19.57
N ALA A 443 15.38 26.61 -20.53
CA ALA A 443 14.82 27.87 -21.02
C ALA A 443 13.42 27.69 -21.63
N ALA A 444 13.19 26.60 -22.38
CA ALA A 444 11.87 26.29 -22.91
C ALA A 444 10.86 26.02 -21.79
N LEU A 445 11.23 25.25 -20.76
CA LEU A 445 10.39 25.02 -19.58
C LEU A 445 10.02 26.32 -18.86
N ILE A 446 11.01 27.20 -18.59
CA ILE A 446 10.77 28.51 -17.99
C ILE A 446 9.78 29.33 -18.82
N SER A 447 9.87 29.29 -20.16
CA SER A 447 8.94 30.00 -21.03
C SER A 447 7.49 29.51 -20.91
N THR A 448 7.27 28.24 -20.56
CA THR A 448 5.93 27.68 -20.34
C THR A 448 5.31 28.16 -19.03
N ARG A 449 6.11 28.45 -17.99
CA ARG A 449 5.64 28.99 -16.70
C ARG A 449 5.21 30.45 -16.79
N LYS A 450 5.91 31.27 -17.57
CA LYS A 450 5.51 32.68 -17.80
C LYS A 450 4.14 32.79 -18.48
N LYS A 451 3.82 31.85 -19.37
CA LYS A 451 2.54 31.79 -20.09
C LYS A 451 1.36 31.33 -19.24
N SER A 452 1.58 30.52 -18.19
CA SER A 452 0.51 30.06 -17.30
C SER A 452 0.12 31.09 -16.23
N GLN A 453 0.95 32.11 -15.99
CA GLN A 453 0.68 33.21 -15.04
C GLN A 453 -0.02 34.41 -15.67
N THR A 454 -0.15 34.47 -17.00
CA THR A 454 -0.92 35.51 -17.69
C THR A 454 -2.36 35.02 -17.81
N PRO A 455 -3.37 35.70 -17.23
CA PRO A 455 -4.76 35.35 -17.50
C PRO A 455 -4.99 35.49 -19.00
N SER A 456 -5.54 34.46 -19.63
CA SER A 456 -6.11 34.60 -20.97
C SER A 456 -7.14 35.73 -20.92
N ARG A 457 -6.85 36.83 -21.60
CA ARG A 457 -7.81 37.93 -21.79
C ARG A 457 -9.03 37.45 -22.55
#